data_AF-A0A8K0XEW9-F1
#
_entry.id   AF-A0A8K0XEW9-F1
#
_cell.length_a   1.000
_cell.length_b   1.000
_cell.length_c   1.000
_cell.angle_alpha   90.00
_cell.angle_beta   90.00
_cell.angle_gamma   90.00
#
_symmetry.space_group_name_H-M   'P 1'
#
loop_
_entity.id
_entity.type
_entity.pdbx_description
1 polymer ?
#
loop_
_entity_poly.entity_id
_entity_poly.type
_entity_poly.pdbx_seq_one_letter_code
_entity_poly.pdbx_strand_id
1 'polypeptide(L)'
;SKFLVRKEYLLAMEAFDVGYETGSVIIGQPGIGKTYFLIYALIERLLQGKPVAFQLDRHRYALFAEAEVTLHDAARSRTPLWRSDLWALSDSNEITILPADAFQSTADIRIFQATSPAFKRWKGWSKQRNVGRFVMDVWSIEETA
;
A
#
# COMPACT_ATOMS: atom_id res chain seq x y z
N SER A 1 3.16 -23.00 -7.12
CA SER A 1 3.04 -22.11 -5.95
C SER A 1 1.61 -21.62 -5.87
N LYS A 2 0.93 -21.74 -4.72
CA LYS A 2 -0.42 -21.18 -4.49
C LYS A 2 -0.28 -19.98 -3.56
N PHE A 3 -0.94 -18.87 -3.89
CA PHE A 3 -1.00 -17.69 -3.03
C PHE A 3 -2.15 -17.87 -2.03
N LEU A 4 -1.87 -17.82 -0.72
CA LEU A 4 -2.89 -17.93 0.32
C LEU A 4 -3.60 -16.58 0.49
N VAL A 5 -4.92 -16.58 0.30
CA VAL A 5 -5.74 -15.39 0.55
C VAL A 5 -6.31 -15.49 1.97
N ARG A 6 -5.85 -14.59 2.85
CA ARG A 6 -6.30 -14.51 4.25
C ARG A 6 -7.64 -13.78 4.34
N LYS A 7 -8.44 -14.11 5.35
CA LYS A 7 -9.65 -13.34 5.69
C LYS A 7 -9.30 -11.86 5.94
N GLU A 8 -8.18 -11.61 6.62
CA GLU A 8 -7.67 -10.27 6.89
C GLU A 8 -7.39 -9.46 5.62
N TYR A 9 -7.07 -10.11 4.50
CA TYR A 9 -6.84 -9.42 3.23
C TYR A 9 -8.16 -8.90 2.65
N LEU A 10 -9.23 -9.69 2.76
CA LEU A 10 -10.56 -9.30 2.32
C LEU A 10 -11.08 -8.14 3.16
N LEU A 11 -10.94 -8.22 4.49
CA LEU A 11 -11.34 -7.15 5.41
C LEU A 11 -10.57 -5.85 5.16
N ALA A 12 -9.26 -5.94 4.89
CA ALA A 12 -8.47 -4.78 4.54
C ALA A 12 -8.91 -4.15 3.21
N MET A 13 -9.19 -4.94 2.17
CA MET A 13 -9.72 -4.43 0.90
C MET A 13 -11.06 -3.72 1.07
N GLU A 14 -11.98 -4.32 1.84
CA GLU A 14 -13.29 -3.71 2.13
C GLU A 14 -13.15 -2.38 2.89
N ALA A 15 -12.30 -2.37 3.93
CA ALA A 15 -12.01 -1.15 4.67
C ALA A 15 -11.41 -0.07 3.78
N PHE A 16 -10.63 -0.47 2.77
CA PHE A 16 -10.06 0.45 1.81
C PHE A 16 -11.19 1.01 0.97
N ASP A 17 -11.97 0.21 0.27
CA ASP A 17 -13.02 0.69 -0.63
C ASP A 17 -14.05 1.61 0.04
N VAL A 18 -14.43 1.36 1.30
CA VAL A 18 -15.54 2.06 1.95
C VAL A 18 -15.10 3.18 2.91
N GLY A 19 -13.95 3.04 3.58
CA GLY A 19 -13.65 3.85 4.77
C GLY A 19 -12.44 4.78 4.66
N TYR A 20 -11.55 4.58 3.68
CA TYR A 20 -10.22 5.21 3.69
C TYR A 20 -9.95 6.04 2.43
N GLU A 21 -10.66 7.17 2.32
CA GLU A 21 -10.66 8.06 1.16
C GLU A 21 -9.27 8.55 0.74
N THR A 22 -8.36 8.77 1.70
CA THR A 22 -6.99 9.27 1.43
C THR A 22 -5.92 8.17 1.54
N GLY A 23 -6.30 6.94 1.88
CA GLY A 23 -5.40 5.82 2.12
C GLY A 23 -5.42 5.31 3.57
N SER A 24 -4.53 4.36 3.88
CA SER A 24 -4.47 3.71 5.19
C SER A 24 -3.06 3.24 5.56
N VAL A 25 -2.77 3.22 6.86
CA VAL A 25 -1.60 2.53 7.42
C VAL A 25 -2.04 1.14 7.90
N ILE A 26 -1.42 0.10 7.36
CA ILE A 26 -1.58 -1.29 7.77
C ILE A 26 -0.49 -1.61 8.78
N ILE A 27 -0.90 -1.87 10.02
CA ILE A 27 0.00 -2.23 11.12
C ILE A 27 -0.28 -3.63 11.63
N GLY A 28 0.70 -4.23 12.29
CA GLY A 28 0.61 -5.56 12.88
C GLY A 28 1.99 -6.13 13.19
N GLN A 29 2.05 -7.25 13.90
CA GLN A 29 3.31 -7.88 14.29
C GLN A 29 4.20 -8.21 13.07
N PRO A 30 5.54 -8.20 13.20
CA PRO A 30 6.42 -8.70 12.13
C PRO A 30 6.01 -10.12 11.71
N GLY A 31 6.08 -10.44 10.40
CA GLY A 31 5.78 -11.77 9.89
C GLY A 31 4.29 -12.14 9.70
N ILE A 32 3.34 -11.27 10.07
CA ILE A 32 1.90 -11.56 9.91
C ILE A 32 1.34 -11.36 8.50
N GLY A 33 2.19 -11.13 7.49
CA GLY A 33 1.78 -11.10 6.09
C GLY A 33 1.27 -9.76 5.55
N LYS A 34 1.68 -8.63 6.13
CA LYS A 34 1.35 -7.28 5.60
C LYS A 34 1.92 -7.03 4.19
N THR A 35 3.16 -7.45 3.93
CA THR A 35 3.77 -7.35 2.60
C THR A 35 2.99 -8.19 1.58
N TYR A 36 2.58 -9.40 1.96
CA TYR A 36 1.73 -10.25 1.11
C TYR A 36 0.37 -9.61 0.84
N PHE A 37 -0.24 -8.92 1.81
CA PHE A 37 -1.44 -8.14 1.55
C PHE A 37 -1.23 -7.06 0.48
N LEU A 38 -0.10 -6.33 0.46
CA LEU A 38 0.16 -5.37 -0.61
C LEU A 38 0.31 -6.04 -1.98
N ILE A 39 0.89 -7.23 -2.04
CA ILE A 39 0.96 -8.03 -3.27
C ILE A 39 -0.45 -8.47 -3.69
N TYR A 40 -1.29 -8.91 -2.75
CA TYR A 40 -2.68 -9.26 -3.00
C TYR A 40 -3.45 -8.06 -3.57
N ALA A 41 -3.36 -6.89 -2.93
CA ALA A 41 -3.99 -5.66 -3.41
C ALA A 41 -3.48 -5.25 -4.80
N LEU A 42 -2.18 -5.39 -5.07
CA LEU A 42 -1.61 -5.17 -6.40
C LEU A 42 -2.27 -6.09 -7.44
N ILE A 43 -2.34 -7.40 -7.17
CA ILE A 43 -2.94 -8.39 -8.08
C ILE A 43 -4.42 -8.05 -8.34
N GLU A 44 -5.20 -7.78 -7.29
CA GLU A 44 -6.61 -7.41 -7.42
C GLU A 44 -6.81 -6.18 -8.30
N ARG A 45 -6.00 -5.14 -8.10
CA ARG A 45 -6.05 -3.91 -8.92
C ARG A 45 -5.74 -4.21 -10.39
N LEU A 46 -4.72 -5.03 -10.65
CA LEU A 46 -4.34 -5.43 -12.01
C LEU A 46 -5.43 -6.27 -12.68
N LEU A 47 -6.03 -7.22 -11.98
CA LEU A 47 -7.14 -8.04 -12.51
C LEU A 47 -8.37 -7.21 -12.84
N GLN A 48 -8.62 -6.14 -12.07
CA GLN A 48 -9.70 -5.19 -12.33
C GLN A 48 -9.35 -4.15 -13.41
N GLY A 49 -8.12 -4.17 -13.95
CA GLY A 49 -7.64 -3.18 -14.93
C GLY A 49 -7.52 -1.76 -14.37
N LYS A 50 -7.42 -1.61 -13.04
CA LYS A 50 -7.40 -0.30 -12.37
C LYS A 50 -5.97 0.15 -12.06
N PRO A 51 -5.68 1.46 -12.09
CA PRO A 51 -4.32 1.96 -11.97
C PRO A 51 -3.71 1.75 -10.57
N VAL A 52 -2.45 1.37 -10.49
CA VAL A 52 -1.77 1.16 -9.20
C VAL A 52 -0.29 1.51 -9.30
N ALA A 53 0.21 2.24 -8.31
CA ALA A 53 1.63 2.49 -8.13
C ALA A 53 2.15 1.57 -7.02
N PHE A 54 3.24 0.86 -7.28
CA PHE A 54 3.87 -0.05 -6.33
C PHE A 54 5.32 0.38 -6.09
N GLN A 55 5.64 0.76 -4.86
CA GLN A 55 6.99 1.16 -4.48
C GLN A 55 7.90 -0.06 -4.38
N LEU A 56 8.97 -0.05 -5.17
CA LEU A 56 9.92 -1.17 -5.27
C LEU A 56 11.01 -1.05 -4.21
N ASP A 57 11.48 0.17 -3.97
CA ASP A 57 12.50 0.50 -3.00
C ASP A 57 12.41 1.99 -2.61
N ARG A 58 13.41 2.48 -1.87
CA ARG A 58 13.45 3.89 -1.43
C ARG A 58 13.56 4.91 -2.57
N HIS A 59 13.95 4.48 -3.76
CA HIS A 59 14.28 5.34 -4.91
C HIS A 59 13.33 5.15 -6.09
N ARG A 60 12.57 4.05 -6.14
CA ARG A 60 11.80 3.68 -7.34
C ARG A 60 10.40 3.18 -7.01
N TYR A 61 9.48 3.49 -7.91
CA TYR A 61 8.17 2.86 -7.97
C TYR A 61 7.79 2.49 -9.41
N ALA A 62 6.98 1.44 -9.55
CA ALA A 62 6.34 1.06 -10.80
C ALA A 62 4.91 1.60 -10.83
N LEU A 63 4.51 2.23 -11.94
CA LEU A 63 3.14 2.65 -12.21
C LEU A 63 2.54 1.72 -13.26
N PHE A 64 1.48 1.02 -12.89
CA PHE A 64 0.67 0.19 -13.76
C PHE A 64 -0.59 0.96 -14.13
N ALA A 65 -0.74 1.32 -15.41
CA ALA A 65 -1.90 2.05 -15.92
C ALA A 65 -2.04 1.88 -17.44
N GLU A 66 -3.27 1.88 -17.98
CA GLU A 66 -3.52 1.87 -19.44
C GLU A 66 -2.79 0.74 -20.20
N ALA A 67 -2.68 -0.44 -19.58
CA ALA A 67 -1.93 -1.59 -20.09
C ALA A 67 -0.41 -1.41 -20.22
N GLU A 68 0.14 -0.32 -19.70
CA GLU A 68 1.57 -0.07 -19.62
C GLU A 68 2.11 -0.17 -18.20
N VAL A 69 3.41 -0.47 -18.09
CA VAL A 69 4.17 -0.41 -16.85
C VAL A 69 5.34 0.54 -17.04
N THR A 70 5.39 1.58 -16.23
CA THR A 70 6.45 2.59 -16.27
C THR A 70 7.17 2.68 -14.93
N LEU A 71 8.48 2.92 -14.97
CA LEU A 71 9.33 3.06 -13.77
C LEU A 71 9.64 4.53 -13.53
N HIS A 72 9.54 4.96 -12.27
CA HIS A 72 9.69 6.35 -11.86
C HIS A 72 10.55 6.48 -10.61
N ASP A 73 11.10 7.67 -10.42
CA ASP A 73 11.86 8.05 -9.22
C ASP A 73 10.91 8.39 -8.05
N ALA A 74 11.22 7.87 -6.86
CA ALA A 74 10.42 8.03 -5.65
C ALA A 74 10.50 9.44 -5.04
N ALA A 75 11.62 10.15 -5.22
CA ALA A 75 11.83 11.50 -4.68
C ALA A 75 11.21 12.58 -5.55
N ARG A 76 11.18 12.38 -6.88
CA ARG A 76 10.62 13.35 -7.83
C ARG A 76 9.92 12.67 -9.00
N SER A 77 8.59 12.58 -8.91
CA SER A 77 7.80 12.26 -10.10
C SER A 77 7.46 13.55 -10.87
N ARG A 78 8.10 13.76 -12.01
CA ARG A 78 7.59 14.70 -13.04
C ARG A 78 6.34 14.14 -13.73
N THR A 79 6.12 12.84 -13.62
CA THR A 79 4.91 12.17 -14.09
C THR A 79 3.78 12.53 -13.14
N PRO A 80 2.79 13.28 -13.58
CA PRO A 80 1.80 13.77 -12.66
C PRO A 80 0.88 12.57 -12.34
N LEU A 81 0.79 12.22 -11.06
CA LEU A 81 0.03 11.09 -10.53
C LEU A 81 -1.47 11.44 -10.36
N TRP A 82 -2.05 12.17 -11.32
CA TRP A 82 -3.45 12.62 -11.32
C TRP A 82 -4.30 11.61 -12.08
N ARG A 83 -4.46 10.42 -11.49
CA ARG A 83 -5.43 9.45 -11.99
C ARG A 83 -6.48 9.25 -10.90
N SER A 84 -7.74 9.51 -11.24
CA SER A 84 -8.86 9.18 -10.36
C SER A 84 -8.76 7.70 -9.97
N ASP A 85 -8.94 7.40 -8.68
CA ASP A 85 -8.84 6.05 -8.13
C ASP A 85 -7.43 5.44 -8.17
N LEU A 86 -6.34 6.22 -8.26
CA LEU A 86 -4.99 5.66 -8.15
C LEU A 86 -4.64 5.24 -6.72
N TRP A 87 -4.24 3.98 -6.56
CA TRP A 87 -3.70 3.43 -5.31
C TRP A 87 -2.19 3.43 -5.35
N ALA A 88 -1.56 3.89 -4.27
CA ALA A 88 -0.11 3.84 -4.09
C ALA A 88 0.24 2.91 -2.93
N LEU A 89 0.91 1.81 -3.24
CA LEU A 89 1.26 0.74 -2.30
C LEU A 89 2.73 0.90 -1.88
N SER A 90 2.98 0.95 -0.58
CA SER A 90 4.32 1.11 0.00
C SER A 90 4.55 0.14 1.14
N ASP A 91 5.61 -0.67 1.06
CA ASP A 91 6.05 -1.51 2.18
C ASP A 91 7.20 -0.85 2.94
N SER A 92 6.97 -0.56 4.22
CA SER A 92 7.95 0.10 5.06
C SER A 92 8.79 -0.88 5.87
N ASN A 93 10.09 -0.79 5.66
CA ASN A 93 11.12 -1.64 6.24
C ASN A 93 12.25 -0.78 6.84
N GLU A 94 13.44 -1.37 7.04
CA GLU A 94 14.59 -0.65 7.63
C GLU A 94 15.19 0.41 6.70
N ILE A 95 15.03 0.23 5.39
CA ILE A 95 15.59 1.12 4.37
C ILE A 95 14.50 2.09 3.87
N THR A 96 13.32 1.58 3.58
CA THR A 96 12.17 2.35 3.10
C THR A 96 11.27 2.66 4.29
N ILE A 97 11.47 3.81 4.93
CA ILE A 97 10.76 4.13 6.18
C ILE A 97 9.37 4.72 5.91
N LEU A 98 9.26 5.52 4.86
CA LEU A 98 8.06 6.26 4.47
C LEU A 98 7.67 5.91 3.02
N PRO A 99 6.40 6.12 2.65
CA PRO A 99 5.99 6.10 1.24
C PRO A 99 6.83 7.09 0.41
N ALA A 100 6.97 6.83 -0.87
CA ALA A 100 7.67 7.71 -1.80
C ALA A 100 7.17 9.16 -1.69
N ASP A 101 8.08 10.13 -1.78
CA ASP A 101 7.73 11.55 -1.71
C ASP A 101 6.78 11.94 -2.86
N ALA A 102 6.94 11.31 -4.03
CA ALA A 102 6.01 11.41 -5.15
C ALA A 102 4.56 11.06 -4.75
N PHE A 103 4.40 10.07 -3.87
CA PHE A 103 3.08 9.67 -3.40
C PHE A 103 2.53 10.70 -2.41
N GLN A 104 3.35 11.07 -1.42
CA GLN A 104 2.97 11.99 -0.35
C GLN A 104 2.65 13.41 -0.86
N SER A 105 3.24 13.84 -1.97
CA SER A 105 3.02 15.16 -2.57
C SER A 105 1.82 15.25 -3.53
N THR A 106 1.17 14.13 -3.87
CA THR A 106 0.05 14.11 -4.84
C THR A 106 -1.30 14.01 -4.13
N ALA A 107 -2.09 15.10 -4.11
CA ALA A 107 -3.29 15.21 -3.26
C ALA A 107 -4.33 14.08 -3.48
N ASP A 108 -4.59 13.70 -4.72
CA ASP A 108 -5.74 12.86 -5.09
C ASP A 108 -5.44 11.35 -5.16
N ILE A 109 -4.35 10.89 -4.54
CA ILE A 109 -4.01 9.46 -4.52
C ILE A 109 -4.20 8.85 -3.14
N ARG A 110 -4.58 7.58 -3.13
CA ARG A 110 -4.82 6.80 -1.93
C ARG A 110 -3.58 6.01 -1.58
N ILE A 111 -2.95 6.34 -0.45
CA ILE A 111 -1.68 5.72 -0.05
C ILE A 111 -1.93 4.60 0.96
N PHE A 112 -1.51 3.38 0.62
CA PHE A 112 -1.57 2.22 1.50
C PHE A 112 -0.18 1.80 1.91
N GLN A 113 0.15 2.03 3.20
CA GLN A 113 1.46 1.73 3.75
C GLN A 113 1.39 0.50 4.65
N ALA A 114 2.12 -0.56 4.34
CA ALA A 114 2.41 -1.61 5.31
C ALA A 114 3.60 -1.20 6.18
N THR A 115 3.49 -1.29 7.50
CA THR A 115 4.62 -0.99 8.39
C THR A 115 4.57 -1.82 9.66
N SER A 116 5.72 -2.01 10.31
CA SER A 116 5.73 -2.45 11.70
C SER A 116 5.07 -1.38 12.60
N PRO A 117 4.61 -1.74 13.82
CA PRO A 117 3.93 -0.81 14.72
C PRO A 117 4.79 0.37 15.19
N ALA A 118 6.09 0.41 14.85
CA ALA A 118 7.02 1.44 15.28
C ALA A 118 6.54 2.84 14.88
N PHE A 119 6.18 3.61 15.90
CA PHE A 119 5.46 4.89 15.82
C PHE A 119 6.11 5.96 14.92
N LYS A 120 7.45 5.92 14.80
CA LYS A 120 8.21 6.88 13.96
C LYS A 120 7.95 6.71 12.46
N ARG A 121 7.45 5.57 12.01
CA ARG A 121 7.36 5.20 10.57
C ARG A 121 6.10 5.67 9.86
N TRP A 122 5.10 6.18 10.59
CA TRP A 122 3.81 6.50 9.96
C TRP A 122 3.14 7.77 10.50
N LYS A 123 3.41 8.19 11.75
CA LYS A 123 2.65 9.28 12.40
C LYS A 123 2.69 10.63 11.65
N GLY A 124 3.84 10.97 11.05
CA GLY A 124 4.03 12.28 10.40
C GLY A 124 3.12 12.47 9.19
N TRP A 125 3.27 11.60 8.19
CA TRP A 125 2.52 11.69 6.94
C TRP A 125 1.05 11.30 7.11
N SER A 126 0.76 10.30 7.96
CA SER A 126 -0.62 9.85 8.20
C SER A 126 -1.50 10.95 8.78
N LYS A 127 -0.96 11.74 9.71
CA LYS A 127 -1.66 12.90 10.28
C LYS A 127 -1.91 13.99 9.25
N GLN A 128 -0.96 14.23 8.36
CA GLN A 128 -1.09 15.26 7.31
C GLN A 128 -2.18 14.89 6.29
N ARG A 129 -2.36 13.59 6.02
CA ARG A 129 -3.33 13.08 5.04
C ARG A 129 -4.63 12.54 5.63
N ASN A 130 -4.80 12.58 6.95
CA ASN A 130 -5.96 12.01 7.63
C ASN A 130 -6.25 10.54 7.20
N VAL A 131 -5.20 9.74 7.05
CA VAL A 131 -5.36 8.35 6.58
C VAL A 131 -5.91 7.45 7.67
N GLY A 132 -6.58 6.40 7.23
CA GLY A 132 -7.05 5.32 8.09
C GLY A 132 -5.94 4.54 8.77
N ARG A 133 -6.34 3.70 9.73
CA ARG A 133 -5.46 2.71 10.33
C ARG A 133 -6.15 1.35 10.35
N PHE A 134 -5.59 0.40 9.61
CA PHE A 134 -5.99 -1.00 9.66
C PHE A 134 -5.00 -1.79 10.52
N VAL A 135 -5.49 -2.47 11.55
CA VAL A 135 -4.67 -3.35 12.40
C VAL A 135 -4.93 -4.78 11.95
N MET A 136 -3.96 -5.37 11.26
CA MET A 136 -4.07 -6.73 10.75
C MET A 136 -3.80 -7.74 11.86
N ASP A 137 -4.69 -8.73 11.95
CA ASP A 137 -4.59 -9.77 12.97
C ASP A 137 -3.53 -10.83 12.63
N VAL A 138 -3.10 -11.56 13.67
CA VAL A 138 -2.17 -12.69 13.56
C VAL A 138 -2.78 -13.83 12.73
N TRP A 139 -1.94 -14.77 12.30
CA TRP A 139 -2.38 -15.95 11.56
C TRP A 139 -3.37 -16.77 12.40
N SER A 140 -4.49 -17.17 11.79
CA SER A 140 -5.39 -18.12 12.44
C SER A 140 -4.81 -19.53 12.40
N ILE A 141 -5.31 -20.41 13.26
CA ILE A 141 -4.83 -21.81 13.32
C ILE A 141 -5.06 -22.49 11.96
N GLU A 142 -6.20 -22.23 11.33
CA GLU A 142 -6.58 -22.78 10.02
C GLU A 142 -5.66 -22.28 8.89
N GLU A 143 -5.05 -21.10 9.04
CA GLU A 143 -4.08 -20.56 8.07
C GLU A 143 -2.66 -21.14 8.27
N THR A 144 -2.40 -21.77 9.42
CA THR A 144 -1.08 -22.32 9.78
C THR A 144 -1.01 -23.85 9.77
N ALA A 145 -2.16 -24.53 9.66
CA ALA A 145 -2.30 -25.97 9.55
C ALA A 145 -2.12 -26.45 8.11
#